data_AF-A0A1F1KXG9-F1
#
_entry.id   AF-A0A1F1KXG9-F1
#
_cell.length_a   1.000
_cell.length_b   1.000
_cell.length_c   1.000
_cell.angle_alpha   90.00
_cell.angle_beta   90.00
_cell.angle_gamma   90.00
#
_symmetry.space_group_name_H-M   'P 1'
#
loop_
_entity.id
_entity.type
_entity.pdbx_description
1 polymer ?
#
loop_
_entity_poly.entity_id
_entity_poly.type
_entity_poly.pdbx_seq_one_letter_code
_entity_poly.pdbx_strand_id
1 'polypeptide(L)'
;MHVVTYILWFIKEIFVSGFQLASCSFKADTGYHPVIVRYPLRVTSSWELFWLTSSITATPGTLSLGLREPPREGLPRIVIVQAVLGDDPAEVLAGIAEMEERLAPHVKELDYGVPGQGSATEADPAFYEYPLESVGRYLRAPELAETEDQPISENESLATRSWRRQQKGKDV
;
A
#
# COMPACT_ATOMS: atom_id res chain seq x y z
N MET A 1 -9.33 -26.80 8.54
CA MET A 1 -9.94 -26.20 7.33
C MET A 1 -9.91 -24.67 7.40
N HIS A 2 -8.76 -24.05 7.71
CA HIS A 2 -8.66 -22.58 7.81
C HIS A 2 -8.26 -21.92 6.50
N VAL A 3 -7.47 -22.63 5.67
CA VAL A 3 -6.98 -22.14 4.38
C VAL A 3 -8.13 -21.82 3.42
N VAL A 4 -9.15 -22.68 3.32
CA VAL A 4 -10.30 -22.44 2.42
C VAL A 4 -11.12 -21.23 2.88
N THR A 5 -11.37 -21.11 4.18
CA THR A 5 -12.08 -19.96 4.76
C THR A 5 -11.27 -18.67 4.58
N TYR A 6 -9.95 -18.72 4.77
CA TYR A 6 -9.04 -17.62 4.51
C TYR A 6 -9.09 -17.20 3.05
N ILE A 7 -8.98 -18.13 2.10
CA ILE A 7 -9.02 -17.83 0.66
C ILE A 7 -10.34 -17.17 0.27
N LEU A 8 -11.48 -17.72 0.70
CA LEU A 8 -12.79 -17.14 0.38
C LEU A 8 -12.96 -15.73 0.96
N TRP A 9 -12.49 -15.50 2.18
CA TRP A 9 -12.49 -14.17 2.77
C TRP A 9 -11.53 -13.22 2.05
N PHE A 10 -10.31 -13.67 1.76
CA PHE A 10 -9.30 -12.88 1.06
C PHE A 10 -9.76 -12.44 -0.33
N ILE A 11 -10.41 -13.33 -1.08
CA ILE A 11 -11.03 -12.99 -2.37
C ILE A 11 -12.06 -11.85 -2.20
N LYS A 12 -12.89 -11.90 -1.15
CA LYS A 12 -13.85 -10.82 -0.85
C LYS A 12 -13.11 -9.50 -0.58
N GLU A 13 -12.08 -9.51 0.25
CA GLU A 13 -11.30 -8.30 0.58
C GLU A 13 -10.62 -7.69 -0.66
N ILE A 14 -10.11 -8.52 -1.57
CA ILE A 14 -9.56 -8.06 -2.86
C ILE A 14 -10.61 -7.29 -3.66
N PHE A 15 -11.84 -7.81 -3.79
CA PHE A 15 -12.89 -7.14 -4.55
C PHE A 15 -13.35 -5.84 -3.88
N VAL A 16 -13.50 -5.84 -2.55
CA VAL A 16 -13.90 -4.64 -1.79
C VAL A 16 -12.84 -3.54 -1.94
N SER A 17 -11.58 -3.88 -1.68
CA SER A 17 -10.44 -2.95 -1.80
C SER A 17 -10.28 -2.47 -3.24
N GLY A 18 -10.43 -3.36 -4.22
CA GLY A 18 -10.38 -3.02 -5.64
C GLY A 18 -11.49 -2.05 -6.05
N PHE A 19 -12.72 -2.23 -5.58
CA PHE A 19 -13.83 -1.32 -5.86
C PHE A 19 -13.63 0.05 -5.20
N GLN A 20 -13.11 0.08 -3.97
CA GLN A 20 -12.78 1.32 -3.27
C GLN A 20 -11.68 2.08 -4.02
N LEU A 21 -10.60 1.41 -4.42
CA LEU A 21 -9.52 2.00 -5.21
C LEU A 21 -10.03 2.52 -6.57
N ALA A 22 -10.84 1.72 -7.28
CA ALA A 22 -11.46 2.14 -8.53
C ALA A 22 -12.37 3.36 -8.34
N SER A 23 -13.14 3.41 -7.26
CA SER A 23 -13.99 4.55 -6.92
C SER A 23 -13.17 5.80 -6.60
N CYS A 24 -12.02 5.67 -5.93
CA CYS A 24 -11.09 6.78 -5.72
C CYS A 24 -10.52 7.32 -7.04
N SER A 25 -10.22 6.45 -8.01
CA SER A 25 -9.72 6.87 -9.33
C SER A 25 -10.71 7.73 -10.13
N PHE A 26 -12.01 7.68 -9.81
CA PHE A 26 -13.02 8.53 -10.46
C PHE A 26 -13.22 9.89 -9.78
N LYS A 27 -12.68 10.10 -8.58
CA LYS A 27 -12.76 11.39 -7.88
C LYS A 27 -11.69 12.35 -8.41
N ALA A 28 -12.01 13.64 -8.42
CA ALA A 28 -11.07 14.68 -8.87
C ALA A 28 -9.85 14.80 -7.95
N ASP A 29 -10.07 14.56 -6.65
CA ASP A 29 -9.01 14.27 -5.70
C ASP A 29 -9.00 12.76 -5.45
N THR A 30 -7.90 12.13 -5.84
CA THR A 30 -7.73 10.68 -5.76
C THR A 30 -7.35 10.21 -4.36
N GLY A 31 -6.98 11.13 -3.45
CA GLY A 31 -6.53 10.79 -2.10
C GLY A 31 -5.28 9.93 -2.10
N TYR A 32 -4.39 10.10 -3.09
CA TYR A 32 -3.15 9.34 -3.18
C TYR A 32 -2.13 9.84 -2.17
N HIS A 33 -2.15 9.24 -0.98
CA HIS A 33 -1.18 9.45 0.09
C HIS A 33 -0.34 8.17 0.27
N PRO A 34 0.70 7.96 -0.57
CA PRO A 34 1.50 6.76 -0.48
C PRO A 34 2.30 6.75 0.83
N VAL A 35 2.25 5.61 1.52
CA VAL A 35 2.95 5.38 2.78
C VAL A 35 3.76 4.10 2.70
N ILE A 36 4.96 4.11 3.29
CA ILE A 36 5.77 2.90 3.48
C ILE A 36 5.65 2.50 4.95
N VAL A 37 5.12 1.31 5.20
CA VAL A 37 5.01 0.74 6.54
C VAL A 37 6.06 -0.35 6.74
N ARG A 38 6.55 -0.45 7.97
CA ARG A 38 7.56 -1.39 8.45
C ARG A 38 6.88 -2.30 9.46
N TYR A 39 6.34 -3.41 8.98
CA TYR A 39 5.54 -4.30 9.81
C TYR A 39 6.42 -5.40 10.45
N PRO A 40 6.46 -5.51 11.80
CA PRO A 40 7.17 -6.60 12.48
C PRO A 40 6.37 -7.90 12.35
N LEU A 41 6.95 -8.87 11.65
CA LEU A 41 6.34 -10.17 11.38
C LEU A 41 6.34 -11.05 12.63
N ARG A 42 5.22 -11.74 12.84
CA ARG A 42 5.06 -12.79 13.85
C ARG A 42 5.31 -14.18 13.25
N VAL A 43 5.00 -14.35 11.97
CA VAL A 43 5.32 -15.59 11.22
C VAL A 43 6.81 -15.70 10.92
N THR A 44 7.38 -16.89 11.11
CA THR A 44 8.80 -17.17 10.85
C THR A 44 9.03 -18.25 9.79
N SER A 45 8.00 -19.03 9.45
CA SER A 45 8.09 -20.09 8.45
C SER A 45 8.19 -19.53 7.04
N SER A 46 9.11 -20.05 6.22
CA SER A 46 9.30 -19.63 4.83
C SER A 46 8.02 -19.71 3.98
N TRP A 47 7.17 -20.70 4.26
CA TRP A 47 5.90 -20.88 3.53
C TRP A 47 4.85 -19.84 3.92
N GLU A 48 4.75 -19.53 5.22
CA GLU A 48 3.84 -18.51 5.73
C GLU A 48 4.26 -17.12 5.25
N LEU A 49 5.57 -16.84 5.29
CA LEU A 49 6.15 -15.63 4.74
C LEU A 49 5.81 -15.47 3.25
N PHE A 50 6.01 -16.52 2.46
CA PHE A 50 5.69 -16.50 1.03
C PHE A 50 4.21 -16.17 0.78
N TRP A 51 3.29 -16.85 1.46
CA TRP A 51 1.86 -16.60 1.27
C TRP A 51 1.46 -15.21 1.76
N LEU A 52 1.97 -14.75 2.90
CA LEU A 52 1.66 -13.43 3.43
C LEU A 52 2.14 -12.32 2.49
N THR A 53 3.40 -12.34 2.05
CA THR A 53 3.94 -11.30 1.15
C THR A 53 3.25 -11.32 -0.22
N SER A 54 2.88 -12.51 -0.70
CA SER A 54 2.13 -12.67 -1.95
C SER A 54 0.71 -12.12 -1.82
N SER A 55 0.02 -12.41 -0.70
CA SER A 55 -1.30 -11.87 -0.40
C SER A 55 -1.28 -10.35 -0.31
N ILE A 56 -0.32 -9.77 0.43
CA ILE A 56 -0.16 -8.31 0.52
C ILE A 56 -0.01 -7.68 -0.87
N THR A 57 0.77 -8.30 -1.76
CA THR A 57 0.99 -7.77 -3.11
C THR A 57 -0.23 -7.98 -4.02
N ALA A 58 -1.02 -9.03 -3.79
CA ALA A 58 -2.24 -9.28 -4.55
C ALA A 58 -3.41 -8.35 -4.14
N THR A 59 -3.38 -7.79 -2.93
CA THR A 59 -4.35 -6.79 -2.50
C THR A 59 -4.18 -5.49 -3.29
N PRO A 60 -5.24 -4.97 -3.92
CA PRO A 60 -5.15 -3.72 -4.68
C PRO A 60 -4.68 -2.55 -3.82
N GLY A 61 -3.70 -1.80 -4.32
CA GLY A 61 -3.18 -0.61 -3.65
C GLY A 61 -2.07 -0.89 -2.63
N THR A 62 -1.59 -2.13 -2.51
CA THR A 62 -0.44 -2.48 -1.67
C THR A 62 0.63 -3.27 -2.44
N LEU A 63 1.88 -3.15 -2.01
CA LEU A 63 3.04 -3.81 -2.58
C LEU A 63 4.02 -4.22 -1.48
N SER A 64 4.41 -5.49 -1.42
CA SER A 64 5.52 -5.93 -0.55
C SER A 64 6.85 -5.60 -1.22
N LEU A 65 7.62 -4.66 -0.66
CA LEU A 65 8.94 -4.26 -1.18
C LEU A 65 10.03 -5.27 -0.81
N GLY A 66 9.92 -5.92 0.34
CA GLY A 66 10.88 -6.92 0.76
C GLY A 66 10.90 -7.19 2.26
N LEU A 67 11.82 -8.08 2.64
CA LEU A 67 12.04 -8.49 4.02
C LEU A 67 13.38 -7.92 4.51
N ARG A 68 13.37 -7.40 5.73
CA ARG A 68 14.56 -6.94 6.45
C ARG A 68 14.85 -7.90 7.59
N GLU A 69 16.02 -8.50 7.55
CA GLU A 69 16.48 -9.38 8.63
C GLU A 69 16.72 -8.56 9.91
N PRO A 70 16.37 -9.10 11.09
CA PRO A 70 16.68 -8.46 12.35
C PRO A 70 18.21 -8.30 12.51
N PRO A 71 18.68 -7.17 13.08
CA PRO A 71 20.10 -6.94 13.33
C PRO A 71 20.66 -7.76 14.50
N ARG A 72 19.78 -8.36 15.32
CA ARG A 72 20.14 -9.17 16.50
C ARG A 72 19.19 -10.35 16.64
N GLU A 73 19.69 -11.47 17.15
CA GLU A 73 18.86 -12.63 17.50
C GLU A 73 17.81 -12.24 18.54
N GLY A 74 16.58 -12.70 18.34
CA GLY A 74 15.42 -12.40 19.21
C GLY A 74 14.56 -11.21 18.79
N LEU A 75 14.93 -10.47 17.73
CA LEU A 75 14.09 -9.42 17.15
C LEU A 75 13.27 -9.96 15.97
N PRO A 76 12.05 -9.44 15.72
CA PRO A 76 11.23 -9.88 14.60
C PRO A 76 11.84 -9.44 13.26
N ARG A 77 11.62 -10.27 12.24
CA ARG A 77 11.83 -9.87 10.84
C ARG A 77 10.81 -8.80 10.47
N ILE A 78 11.21 -7.84 9.65
CA ILE A 78 10.31 -6.76 9.21
C ILE A 78 9.97 -6.95 7.74
N VAL A 79 8.68 -6.92 7.40
CA VAL A 79 8.23 -6.74 6.02
C VAL A 79 8.02 -5.26 5.75
N ILE A 80 8.57 -4.79 4.64
CA ILE A 80 8.41 -3.42 4.19
C ILE A 80 7.30 -3.44 3.13
N VAL A 81 6.23 -2.70 3.39
CA VAL A 81 5.05 -2.65 2.53
C VAL A 81 4.80 -1.22 2.11
N GLN A 82 4.55 -1.00 0.83
CA GLN A 82 4.09 0.26 0.31
C GLN A 82 2.58 0.18 0.11
N ALA A 83 1.83 1.13 0.67
CA ALA A 83 0.41 1.33 0.42
C ALA A 83 0.21 2.63 -0.36
N VAL A 84 -0.71 2.64 -1.31
CA VAL A 84 -1.00 3.77 -2.20
C VAL A 84 -2.05 4.71 -1.57
N LEU A 85 -3.02 4.13 -0.88
CA LEU A 85 -4.01 4.83 -0.07
C LEU A 85 -3.61 4.66 1.39
N GLY A 86 -2.84 5.62 1.91
CA GLY A 86 -2.21 5.56 3.23
C GLY A 86 -2.60 6.70 4.15
N ASP A 87 -3.82 7.23 4.02
CA ASP A 87 -4.34 8.32 4.85
C ASP A 87 -4.22 7.99 6.34
N ASP A 88 -4.44 6.72 6.71
CA ASP A 88 -4.22 6.19 8.05
C ASP A 88 -3.25 4.99 8.02
N PRO A 89 -2.02 5.13 8.56
CA PRO A 89 -1.05 4.04 8.61
C PRO A 89 -1.45 2.96 9.63
N ALA A 90 -2.26 3.29 10.63
CA ALA A 90 -2.74 2.31 11.61
C ALA A 90 -3.72 1.33 10.98
N GLU A 91 -4.61 1.78 10.09
CA GLU A 91 -5.51 0.91 9.32
C GLU A 91 -4.73 -0.05 8.41
N VAL A 92 -3.68 0.43 7.75
CA VAL A 92 -2.79 -0.40 6.92
C VAL A 92 -2.11 -1.48 7.76
N LEU A 93 -1.56 -1.12 8.92
CA LEU A 93 -0.91 -2.07 9.83
C LEU A 93 -1.91 -3.09 10.39
N ALA A 94 -3.11 -2.65 10.76
CA ALA A 94 -4.18 -3.52 11.26
C ALA A 94 -4.66 -4.52 10.20
N GLY A 95 -4.81 -4.09 8.94
CA GLY A 95 -5.17 -4.97 7.83
C GLY A 95 -4.11 -6.06 7.58
N ILE A 96 -2.82 -5.69 7.67
CA ILE A 96 -1.72 -6.67 7.60
C ILE A 96 -1.78 -7.65 8.78
N ALA A 97 -2.03 -7.16 9.99
CA ALA A 97 -2.15 -8.00 11.18
C ALA A 97 -3.32 -8.99 11.10
N GLU A 98 -4.46 -8.57 10.54
CA GLU A 98 -5.60 -9.45 10.29
C GLU A 98 -5.28 -10.52 9.25
N MET A 99 -4.62 -10.15 8.14
CA MET A 99 -4.19 -11.12 7.13
C MET A 99 -3.23 -12.15 7.73
N GLU A 100 -2.27 -11.72 8.53
CA GLU A 100 -1.31 -12.60 9.19
C GLU A 100 -1.99 -13.54 10.20
N GLU A 101 -2.92 -13.05 11.03
CA GLU A 101 -3.65 -13.89 11.99
C GLU A 101 -4.52 -14.93 11.29
N ARG A 102 -5.19 -14.57 10.19
CA ARG A 102 -6.03 -15.51 9.46
C ARG A 102 -5.22 -16.55 8.68
N LEU A 103 -4.02 -16.18 8.20
CA LEU A 103 -3.09 -17.11 7.57
C LEU A 103 -2.49 -18.08 8.60
N ALA A 104 -2.06 -17.55 9.75
CA ALA A 104 -1.34 -18.26 10.79
C ALA A 104 -1.95 -17.97 12.18
N PRO A 105 -3.06 -18.65 12.55
CA PRO A 105 -3.77 -18.35 13.81
C PRO A 105 -2.94 -18.50 15.08
N HIS A 106 -1.83 -19.24 15.02
CA HIS A 106 -0.92 -19.45 16.13
C HIS A 106 -0.15 -18.17 16.53
N VAL A 107 -0.11 -17.14 15.67
CA VAL A 107 0.59 -15.88 15.95
C VAL A 107 -0.23 -14.89 16.79
N LYS A 108 -1.48 -15.22 17.12
CA LYS A 108 -2.43 -14.33 17.81
C LYS A 108 -1.92 -13.84 19.17
N GLU A 109 -1.09 -14.63 19.84
CA GLU A 109 -0.57 -14.30 21.17
C GLU A 109 0.69 -13.42 21.13
N LEU A 110 1.26 -13.20 19.94
CA LEU A 110 2.47 -12.39 19.76
C LEU A 110 2.09 -10.94 19.46
N ASP A 111 2.61 -10.02 20.28
CA ASP A 111 2.38 -8.57 20.15
C ASP A 111 3.73 -7.82 20.11
N TYR A 112 3.98 -7.10 19.02
CA TYR A 112 5.14 -6.22 18.86
C TYR A 112 4.79 -4.73 18.94
N GLY A 113 3.58 -4.39 19.41
CA GLY A 113 3.16 -3.01 19.65
C GLY A 113 2.68 -2.27 18.40
N VAL A 114 2.34 -2.99 17.32
CA VAL A 114 1.72 -2.39 16.13
C VAL A 114 0.21 -2.56 16.14
N PRO A 115 -0.55 -1.62 15.53
CA PRO A 115 -1.99 -1.74 15.41
C PRO A 115 -2.43 -3.08 14.84
N GLY A 116 -3.39 -3.72 15.51
CA GLY A 116 -3.95 -5.03 15.13
C GLY A 116 -3.22 -6.26 15.70
N GLN A 117 -2.05 -6.13 16.33
CA GLN A 117 -1.39 -7.24 17.03
C GLN A 117 -1.77 -7.34 18.52
N GLY A 118 -2.42 -6.31 19.07
CA GLY A 118 -2.75 -6.23 20.49
C GLY A 118 -3.61 -5.02 20.83
N SER A 119 -3.26 -4.31 21.90
CA SER A 119 -4.02 -3.13 22.37
C SER A 119 -3.63 -1.80 21.72
N ALA A 120 -2.53 -1.79 20.96
CA ALA A 120 -2.08 -0.60 20.24
C ALA A 120 -3.12 -0.21 19.19
N THR A 121 -3.60 1.03 19.25
CA THR A 121 -4.58 1.61 18.30
C THR A 121 -3.92 2.63 17.37
N GLU A 122 -2.79 3.21 17.77
CA GLU A 122 -2.09 4.24 17.03
C GLU A 122 -0.77 3.69 16.46
N ALA A 123 -0.42 4.13 15.24
CA ALA A 123 0.83 3.74 14.61
C ALA A 123 1.98 4.58 15.17
N ASP A 124 3.00 3.93 15.74
CA ASP A 124 4.24 4.61 16.11
C ASP A 124 4.95 5.13 14.84
N PRO A 125 5.40 6.40 14.79
CA PRO A 125 6.18 6.96 13.68
C PRO A 125 7.42 6.14 13.27
N ALA A 126 7.94 5.27 14.15
CA ALA A 126 9.02 4.36 13.80
C ALA A 126 8.61 3.28 12.77
N PHE A 127 7.31 2.96 12.69
CA PHE A 127 6.77 1.89 11.84
C PHE A 127 6.21 2.37 10.51
N TYR A 128 6.21 3.67 10.20
CA TYR A 128 5.78 4.16 8.91
C TYR A 128 6.57 5.38 8.45
N GLU A 129 6.45 5.72 7.18
CA GLU A 129 7.05 6.90 6.58
C GLU A 129 6.23 7.33 5.38
N TYR A 130 5.98 8.64 5.24
CA TYR A 130 5.39 9.24 4.05
C TYR A 130 6.50 9.68 3.09
N PRO A 131 6.79 8.93 2.01
CA PRO A 131 7.93 9.20 1.17
C PRO A 131 7.83 10.54 0.46
N LEU A 132 6.62 11.03 0.19
CA LEU A 132 6.42 12.34 -0.43
C LEU A 132 6.86 13.50 0.48
N GLU A 133 6.78 13.30 1.79
CA GLU A 133 7.19 14.30 2.79
C GLU A 133 8.67 14.18 3.12
N SER A 134 9.20 12.96 3.22
CA SER A 134 10.59 12.71 3.59
C SER A 134 11.56 12.77 2.40
N VAL A 135 11.20 12.17 1.26
CA VAL A 135 12.09 11.95 0.11
C VAL A 135 11.63 12.66 -1.16
N GLY A 136 10.32 12.89 -1.33
CA GLY A 136 9.70 13.41 -2.55
C GLY A 136 10.10 14.84 -2.95
N ARG A 137 10.70 15.60 -2.01
CA ARG A 137 11.34 16.88 -2.33
C ARG A 137 12.73 16.73 -2.95
N TYR A 138 13.45 15.66 -2.63
CA TYR A 138 14.88 15.48 -2.97
C TYR A 138 15.14 14.46 -4.09
N LEU A 139 14.21 13.55 -4.38
CA LEU A 139 14.32 12.57 -5.48
C LEU A 139 13.59 12.97 -6.76
N ARG A 140 12.90 14.13 -6.81
CA ARG A 140 12.42 14.66 -8.09
C ARG A 140 13.63 15.01 -8.95
N ALA A 141 13.70 14.47 -10.17
CA ALA A 141 14.72 14.88 -11.13
C ALA A 141 14.64 16.42 -11.25
N PRO A 142 15.74 17.16 -11.05
CA PRO A 142 15.73 18.63 -11.02
C PRO A 142 15.00 19.24 -12.22
N GLU A 143 15.10 18.58 -13.37
CA GLU A 143 14.51 18.95 -14.67
C GLU A 143 12.96 18.87 -14.71
N LEU A 144 12.34 17.93 -13.97
CA LEU A 144 10.89 17.74 -13.97
C LEU A 144 10.17 18.73 -13.04
N ALA A 145 10.82 19.11 -11.93
CA ALA A 145 10.27 20.11 -11.02
C ALA A 145 10.09 21.48 -11.69
N GLU A 146 10.98 21.86 -12.62
CA GLU A 146 10.87 23.12 -13.37
C GLU A 146 9.82 23.08 -14.49
N THR A 147 9.47 21.89 -15.00
CA THR A 147 8.58 21.73 -16.15
C THR A 147 7.10 21.72 -15.76
N GLU A 148 6.75 21.13 -14.60
CA GLU A 148 5.35 21.01 -14.14
C GLU A 148 4.83 22.25 -13.38
N ASP A 149 5.72 23.09 -12.83
CA ASP A 149 5.36 24.36 -12.18
C ASP A 149 5.17 25.51 -13.19
N GLN A 150 5.46 25.29 -14.47
CA GLN A 150 5.11 26.25 -15.52
C GLN A 150 3.65 26.04 -15.96
N PRO A 151 2.82 27.09 -16.00
CA PRO A 151 1.47 26.97 -16.54
C PRO A 151 1.56 26.50 -18.00
N ILE A 152 0.86 25.40 -18.30
CA ILE A 152 0.78 24.82 -19.65
C ILE A 152 0.46 25.94 -20.64
N SER A 153 1.29 26.10 -21.67
CA SER A 153 1.09 27.14 -22.68
C SER A 153 -0.26 26.95 -23.39
N GLU A 154 -0.96 28.05 -23.73
CA GLU A 154 -2.28 27.97 -24.37
C GLU A 154 -2.26 27.09 -25.63
N ASN A 155 -1.15 27.08 -26.38
CA ASN A 155 -0.97 26.26 -27.57
C ASN A 155 -0.91 24.75 -27.28
N GLU A 156 -0.27 24.33 -26.19
CA GLU A 156 -0.26 22.90 -25.79
C GLU A 156 -1.63 22.44 -25.30
N SER A 157 -2.35 23.30 -24.58
CA SER A 157 -3.73 23.00 -24.13
C SER A 157 -4.71 22.80 -25.29
N LEU A 158 -4.47 23.48 -26.43
CA LEU A 158 -5.24 23.34 -27.66
C LEU A 158 -4.86 22.06 -28.43
N ALA A 159 -3.60 21.64 -28.38
CA ALA A 159 -3.14 20.39 -28.99
C ALA A 159 -3.74 19.16 -28.29
N THR A 160 -3.83 19.16 -26.95
CA THR A 160 -4.47 18.06 -26.20
C THR A 160 -5.98 18.01 -26.45
N ARG A 161 -6.64 19.17 -26.64
CA ARG A 161 -8.07 19.26 -26.99
C ARG A 161 -8.38 18.72 -28.40
N SER A 162 -7.51 18.94 -29.38
CA SER A 162 -7.73 18.52 -30.77
C SER A 162 -7.62 16.99 -30.93
N TRP A 163 -6.67 16.36 -30.23
CA TRP A 163 -6.51 14.91 -30.21
C TRP A 163 -7.73 14.19 -29.60
N ARG A 164 -8.26 14.71 -28.48
CA ARG A 164 -9.48 14.17 -27.82
C ARG A 164 -10.73 14.29 -28.70
N ARG A 165 -10.79 15.31 -29.56
CA ARG A 165 -11.90 15.52 -30.52
C ARG A 165 -11.77 14.59 -31.73
N GLN A 166 -10.55 14.24 -32.14
CA GLN A 166 -10.29 13.29 -33.23
C GLN A 166 -10.60 11.84 -32.84
N GLN A 167 -10.37 11.44 -31.58
CA GLN A 167 -10.78 10.12 -31.11
C GLN A 167 -12.31 9.97 -31.03
N LYS A 168 -13.02 11.00 -30.55
CA LYS A 168 -14.49 10.99 -30.49
C LYS A 168 -15.19 10.97 -31.86
N GLY A 169 -14.48 11.27 -32.94
CA GLY A 169 -15.00 11.23 -34.32
C GLY A 169 -14.70 9.92 -35.06
N LYS A 170 -14.02 8.96 -34.44
CA LYS A 170 -13.69 7.64 -35.03
C LYS A 170 -14.57 6.48 -34.53
N ASP A 171 -15.47 6.76 -33.60
CA ASP A 171 -16.41 5.77 -33.02
C ASP A 171 -17.88 6.02 -33.44
N VAL A 172 -18.12 6.42 -34.71
CA VAL A 172 -19.45 6.45 -35.36
C VAL A 172 -19.37 5.81 -36.73
#